data_AF-A0A6A2ETB7-F1
#
_entry.id   AF-A0A6A2ETB7-F1
#
_cell.length_a   1.000
_cell.length_b   1.000
_cell.length_c   1.000
_cell.angle_alpha   90.00
_cell.angle_beta   90.00
_cell.angle_gamma   90.00
#
_symmetry.space_group_name_H-M   'P 1'
#
loop_
_entity.id
_entity.type
_entity.pdbx_description
1 polymer ?
#
loop_
_entity_poly.entity_id
_entity_poly.type
_entity_poly.pdbx_seq_one_letter_code
_entity_poly.pdbx_strand_id
1 'polypeptide(L)'
;MARKPKQGSGWFTYMEQQGLVGADENRLKIARKKYHAIWKREWRKQQKDSGAVYYKPRFSKDEVTQLKKAATAYGNSPTKLIQEITIGHLNNSPVLPNVAIFRKIMQLLGLIHEHLTQHENTTLSFDELDTLKARLTILENWTMSLYHNPPELLELIEQSLQRSPELITTIRQLIEKK
;
A
#
# COMPACT_ATOMS: atom_id res chain seq x y z
N MET A 1 28.78 9.85 13.74
CA MET A 1 29.09 10.91 12.75
C MET A 1 27.79 11.49 12.19
N ALA A 2 27.61 12.81 12.22
CA ALA A 2 26.44 13.45 11.62
C ALA A 2 26.46 13.23 10.09
N ARG A 3 25.34 12.77 9.51
CA ARG A 3 25.23 12.57 8.05
C ARG A 3 25.49 13.89 7.33
N LYS A 4 26.44 13.89 6.39
CA LYS A 4 26.67 15.03 5.50
C LYS A 4 25.40 15.31 4.69
N PRO A 5 24.95 16.56 4.61
CA PRO A 5 23.74 16.89 3.89
C PRO A 5 23.91 16.68 2.39
N LYS A 6 22.86 16.16 1.74
CA LYS A 6 22.85 15.92 0.28
C LYS A 6 22.88 17.27 -0.45
N GLN A 7 23.77 17.41 -1.42
CA GLN A 7 23.82 18.58 -2.30
C GLN A 7 22.47 18.78 -3.01
N GLY A 8 22.04 20.03 -3.12
CA GLY A 8 20.74 20.41 -3.69
C GLY A 8 19.53 20.22 -2.76
N SER A 9 19.72 19.80 -1.50
CA SER A 9 18.64 19.83 -0.51
C SER A 9 18.39 21.25 0.03
N GLY A 10 17.16 21.59 0.42
CA GLY A 10 16.85 22.91 0.97
C GLY A 10 17.68 23.29 2.21
N TRP A 11 18.09 22.30 3.00
CA TRP A 11 19.03 22.51 4.11
C TRP A 11 20.45 22.84 3.62
N PHE A 12 20.91 22.21 2.55
CA PHE A 12 22.22 22.50 1.94
C PHE A 12 22.25 23.91 1.37
N THR A 13 21.23 24.31 0.60
CA THR A 13 21.10 25.67 0.07
C THR A 13 21.06 26.72 1.19
N TYR A 14 20.34 26.45 2.27
CA TYR A 14 20.33 27.34 3.45
C TYR A 14 21.72 27.47 4.09
N MET A 15 22.50 26.39 4.16
CA MET A 15 23.86 26.47 4.70
C MET A 15 24.80 27.26 3.78
N GLU A 16 24.69 27.14 2.46
CA GLU A 16 25.46 27.93 1.51
C GLU A 16 25.14 29.42 1.64
N GLN A 17 23.86 29.78 1.68
CA GLN A 17 23.39 31.17 1.84
C GLN A 17 23.84 31.81 3.16
N GLN A 18 24.04 31.00 4.20
CA GLN A 18 24.44 31.48 5.53
C GLN A 18 25.95 31.29 5.80
N GLY A 19 26.74 30.85 4.82
CA GLY A 19 28.18 30.65 4.96
C GLY A 19 28.58 29.58 5.98
N LEU A 20 27.75 28.53 6.12
CA LEU A 20 27.91 27.48 7.14
C LEU A 20 28.57 26.20 6.62
N VAL A 21 29.00 26.19 5.36
CA VAL A 21 29.68 25.05 4.74
C VAL A 21 31.05 24.87 5.41
N GLY A 22 31.22 23.76 6.12
CA GLY A 22 32.46 23.48 6.88
C GLY A 22 32.50 24.09 8.29
N ALA A 23 31.40 24.67 8.79
CA ALA A 23 31.33 25.24 10.13
C ALA A 23 31.33 24.17 11.25
N ASP A 24 31.70 24.60 12.47
CA ASP A 24 31.70 23.75 13.67
C ASP A 24 30.33 23.16 14.00
N GLU A 25 30.35 22.00 14.65
CA GLU A 25 29.14 21.23 14.97
C GLU A 25 28.11 22.03 15.79
N ASN A 26 28.58 22.91 16.69
CA ASN A 26 27.71 23.77 17.50
C ASN A 26 26.99 24.82 16.64
N ARG A 27 27.68 25.41 15.66
CA ARG A 27 27.08 26.37 14.71
C ARG A 27 26.07 25.68 13.80
N LEU A 28 26.39 24.47 13.32
CA LEU A 28 25.47 23.65 12.52
C LEU A 28 24.20 23.26 13.30
N LYS A 29 24.32 22.92 14.59
CA LYS A 29 23.15 22.62 15.45
C LYS A 29 22.22 23.82 15.59
N ILE A 30 22.76 25.01 15.84
CA ILE A 30 21.97 26.25 15.96
C ILE A 30 21.30 26.59 14.63
N ALA A 31 22.05 26.52 13.54
CA ALA A 31 21.54 26.81 12.20
C ALA A 31 20.43 25.83 11.78
N ARG A 32 20.54 24.55 12.13
CA ARG A 32 19.52 23.55 11.85
C ARG A 32 18.21 23.84 12.58
N LYS A 33 18.28 24.30 13.83
CA LYS A 33 17.10 24.76 14.57
C LYS A 33 16.45 25.96 13.88
N LYS A 34 17.23 26.94 13.43
CA LYS A 34 16.74 28.11 12.69
C LYS A 34 16.09 27.73 11.36
N TYR A 35 16.76 26.92 10.55
CA TYR A 35 16.20 26.39 9.30
C TYR A 35 14.89 25.65 9.51
N HIS A 36 14.82 24.77 10.52
CA HIS A 36 13.58 24.04 10.81
C HIS A 36 12.43 24.96 11.21
N ALA A 37 12.71 26.07 11.91
CA ALA A 37 11.69 27.07 12.23
C ALA A 37 11.19 27.82 10.98
N ILE A 38 12.09 28.19 10.07
CA ILE A 38 11.74 28.83 8.79
C ILE A 38 10.89 27.88 7.94
N TRP A 39 11.39 26.66 7.71
CA TRP A 39 10.69 25.62 6.97
C TRP A 39 9.29 25.36 7.53
N LYS A 40 9.16 25.26 8.87
CA LYS A 40 7.87 25.01 9.53
C LYS A 40 6.91 26.20 9.36
N ARG A 41 7.42 27.44 9.35
CA ARG A 41 6.61 28.63 9.11
C ARG A 41 6.11 28.67 7.66
N GLU A 42 6.97 28.42 6.69
CA GLU A 42 6.60 28.36 5.27
C GLU A 42 5.59 27.25 5.00
N TRP A 43 5.83 26.06 5.55
CA TRP A 43 4.90 24.94 5.46
C TRP A 43 3.51 25.29 6.02
N ARG A 44 3.45 25.93 7.20
CA ARG A 44 2.17 26.39 7.79
C ARG A 44 1.48 27.45 6.92
N LYS A 45 2.24 28.37 6.33
CA LYS A 45 1.71 29.38 5.41
C LYS A 45 1.09 28.71 4.18
N GLN A 46 1.82 27.81 3.54
CA GLN A 46 1.33 27.04 2.39
C GLN A 46 0.07 26.24 2.72
N GLN A 47 -0.01 25.62 3.90
CA GLN A 47 -1.21 24.90 4.34
C GLN A 47 -2.42 25.83 4.53
N LYS A 48 -2.20 27.04 5.05
CA LYS A 48 -3.25 28.05 5.19
C LYS A 48 -3.72 28.54 3.82
N ASP A 49 -2.78 28.84 2.93
CA ASP A 49 -3.05 29.32 1.58
C ASP A 49 -3.75 28.26 0.73
N SER A 50 -3.46 26.96 0.97
CA SER A 50 -4.15 25.86 0.29
C SER A 50 -5.55 25.57 0.82
N GLY A 51 -6.01 26.26 1.88
CA GLY A 51 -7.31 26.02 2.51
C GLY A 51 -7.46 24.62 3.12
N ALA A 52 -6.38 23.86 3.25
CA ALA A 52 -6.44 22.46 3.68
C ALA A 52 -6.58 22.38 5.20
N VAL A 53 -7.68 21.78 5.66
CA VAL A 53 -7.86 21.48 7.08
C VAL A 53 -7.05 20.22 7.41
N TYR A 54 -5.90 20.41 8.05
CA TYR A 54 -5.06 19.30 8.48
C TYR A 54 -5.67 18.58 9.68
N TYR A 55 -6.28 17.43 9.44
CA TYR A 55 -6.68 16.51 10.49
C TYR A 55 -5.53 15.54 10.81
N LYS A 56 -5.17 15.44 12.10
CA LYS A 56 -4.18 14.47 12.57
C LYS A 56 -4.89 13.35 13.33
N PRO A 57 -5.28 12.26 12.64
CA PRO A 57 -5.86 11.11 13.34
C PRO A 57 -4.86 10.57 14.35
N ARG A 58 -5.35 10.27 15.56
CA ARG A 58 -4.55 9.60 16.59
C ARG A 58 -4.78 8.10 16.44
N PHE A 59 -3.69 7.37 16.25
CA PHE A 59 -3.69 5.92 16.22
C PHE A 59 -3.02 5.39 17.50
N SER A 60 -3.53 4.28 18.03
CA SER A 60 -2.88 3.47 19.05
C SER A 60 -1.62 2.79 18.49
N LYS A 61 -0.77 2.25 19.36
CA LYS A 61 0.44 1.52 18.93
C LYS A 61 0.10 0.31 18.06
N ASP A 62 -0.99 -0.39 18.38
CA ASP A 62 -1.41 -1.59 17.67
C ASP A 62 -1.99 -1.23 16.29
N GLU A 63 -2.80 -0.18 16.21
CA GLU A 63 -3.32 0.35 14.95
C GLU A 63 -2.19 0.81 14.02
N VAL A 64 -1.16 1.49 14.55
CA VAL A 64 0.02 1.86 13.76
C VAL A 64 0.74 0.64 13.22
N THR A 65 0.82 -0.44 14.01
CA THR A 65 1.48 -1.69 13.60
C THR A 65 0.68 -2.39 12.50
N GLN A 66 -0.64 -2.48 12.64
CA GLN A 66 -1.54 -3.03 11.62
C GLN A 66 -1.49 -2.21 10.32
N LEU A 67 -1.55 -0.89 10.43
CA LEU A 67 -1.47 0.02 9.28
C LEU A 67 -0.14 -0.15 8.53
N LYS A 68 0.99 -0.29 9.23
CA LYS A 68 2.29 -0.55 8.59
C LYS A 68 2.32 -1.87 7.85
N LYS A 69 1.74 -2.93 8.41
CA LYS A 69 1.62 -4.24 7.76
C LYS A 69 0.78 -4.13 6.48
N ALA A 70 -0.39 -3.50 6.58
CA ALA A 70 -1.26 -3.27 5.42
C ALA A 70 -0.55 -2.44 4.34
N ALA A 71 0.08 -1.31 4.71
CA ALA A 71 0.79 -0.45 3.78
C ALA A 71 1.88 -1.21 3.02
N THR A 72 2.65 -2.04 3.72
CA THR A 72 3.67 -2.91 3.09
C THR A 72 3.06 -3.89 2.10
N ALA A 73 1.94 -4.54 2.45
CA ALA A 73 1.25 -5.48 1.57
C ALA A 73 0.77 -4.81 0.27
N TYR A 74 0.27 -3.57 0.35
CA TYR A 74 -0.12 -2.75 -0.80
C TYR A 74 1.07 -2.06 -1.50
N GLY A 75 2.31 -2.23 -1.02
CA GLY A 75 3.49 -1.61 -1.61
C GLY A 75 3.59 -0.09 -1.40
N ASN A 76 2.91 0.43 -0.38
CA ASN A 76 2.76 1.84 -0.10
C ASN A 76 3.32 2.24 1.28
N SER A 77 3.51 3.55 1.48
CA SER A 77 3.74 4.08 2.83
C SER A 77 2.42 4.19 3.60
N PRO A 78 2.40 4.13 4.94
CA PRO A 78 1.18 4.27 5.74
C PRO A 78 0.34 5.49 5.37
N THR A 79 0.98 6.64 5.16
CA THR A 79 0.30 7.89 4.77
C THR A 79 -0.34 7.78 3.40
N LYS A 80 0.40 7.23 2.42
CA LYS A 80 -0.11 7.06 1.05
C LYS A 80 -1.27 6.07 1.00
N LEU A 81 -1.18 4.97 1.76
CA LEU A 81 -2.26 4.00 1.86
C LEU A 81 -3.53 4.64 2.45
N ILE A 82 -3.42 5.43 3.52
CA ILE A 82 -4.58 6.15 4.09
C ILE A 82 -5.22 7.04 3.02
N GLN A 83 -4.42 7.79 2.26
CA GLN A 83 -4.92 8.66 1.20
C GLN A 83 -5.65 7.87 0.11
N GLU A 84 -5.05 6.80 -0.39
CA GLU A 84 -5.64 5.95 -1.43
C GLU A 84 -6.94 5.29 -0.96
N ILE A 85 -6.99 4.75 0.26
CA ILE A 85 -8.21 4.19 0.84
C ILE A 85 -9.29 5.26 1.03
N THR A 86 -8.93 6.43 1.53
CA THR A 86 -9.89 7.50 1.79
C THR A 86 -10.49 8.01 0.49
N ILE A 87 -9.65 8.28 -0.52
CA ILE A 87 -10.10 8.72 -1.84
C ILE A 87 -10.92 7.62 -2.53
N GLY A 88 -10.47 6.36 -2.45
CA GLY A 88 -11.20 5.21 -2.99
C GLY A 88 -12.59 5.08 -2.37
N HIS A 89 -12.68 5.17 -1.04
CA HIS A 89 -13.96 5.15 -0.33
C HIS A 89 -14.88 6.30 -0.74
N LEU A 90 -14.36 7.53 -0.86
CA LEU A 90 -15.16 8.69 -1.29
C LEU A 90 -15.65 8.57 -2.74
N ASN A 91 -14.89 7.88 -3.60
CA ASN A 91 -15.20 7.70 -5.01
C ASN A 91 -15.93 6.39 -5.32
N ASN A 92 -16.28 5.57 -4.30
CA ASN A 92 -16.75 4.19 -4.47
C ASN A 92 -15.86 3.39 -5.44
N SER A 93 -14.55 3.62 -5.37
CA SER A 93 -13.55 2.90 -6.14
C SER A 93 -12.78 1.98 -5.21
N PRO A 94 -12.60 0.71 -5.58
CA PRO A 94 -11.79 -0.18 -4.78
C PRO A 94 -10.31 0.23 -4.85
N VAL A 95 -9.58 -0.08 -3.79
CA VAL A 95 -8.12 0.10 -3.76
C VAL A 95 -7.47 -1.11 -4.40
N LEU A 96 -6.77 -0.89 -5.50
CA LEU A 96 -6.09 -1.96 -6.22
C LEU A 96 -4.94 -2.54 -5.38
N PRO A 97 -4.74 -3.87 -5.42
CA PRO A 97 -3.62 -4.51 -4.75
C PRO A 97 -2.29 -4.16 -5.43
N ASN A 98 -1.19 -4.50 -4.77
CA ASN A 98 0.15 -4.19 -5.26
C ASN A 98 0.40 -4.76 -6.67
N VAL A 99 0.53 -3.87 -7.65
CA VAL A 99 0.72 -4.18 -9.07
C VAL A 99 1.94 -5.08 -9.31
N ALA A 100 3.04 -4.87 -8.58
CA ALA A 100 4.25 -5.66 -8.76
C ALA A 100 4.05 -7.11 -8.29
N ILE A 101 3.31 -7.31 -7.19
CA ILE A 101 2.96 -8.64 -6.69
C ILE A 101 2.01 -9.32 -7.68
N PHE A 102 0.99 -8.61 -8.16
CA PHE A 102 0.05 -9.14 -9.15
C PHE A 102 0.76 -9.59 -10.43
N ARG A 103 1.66 -8.77 -10.99
CA ARG A 103 2.47 -9.14 -12.17
C ARG A 103 3.29 -10.40 -11.93
N LYS A 104 3.86 -10.55 -10.73
CA LYS A 104 4.63 -11.75 -10.37
C LYS A 104 3.75 -13.00 -10.32
N ILE A 105 2.52 -12.89 -9.80
CA ILE A 105 1.54 -14.00 -9.80
C ILE A 105 1.21 -14.39 -11.25
N MET A 106 0.89 -13.42 -12.10
CA MET A 106 0.56 -13.70 -13.52
C MET A 106 1.75 -14.31 -14.28
N GLN A 107 2.97 -13.86 -14.01
CA GLN A 107 4.18 -14.47 -14.58
C GLN A 107 4.34 -15.93 -14.15
N LEU A 108 4.14 -16.24 -12.87
CA LEU A 108 4.22 -17.62 -12.37
C LEU A 108 3.14 -18.52 -12.98
N LEU A 109 1.92 -18.02 -13.13
CA LEU A 109 0.84 -18.74 -13.81
C LEU A 109 1.20 -19.04 -15.26
N GLY A 110 1.73 -18.05 -15.99
CA GLY A 110 2.21 -18.22 -17.36
C GLY A 110 3.33 -19.26 -17.49
N LEU A 111 4.29 -19.26 -16.56
CA LEU A 111 5.36 -20.28 -16.53
C LEU A 111 4.80 -21.69 -16.27
N ILE A 112 3.80 -21.82 -15.40
CA ILE A 112 3.12 -23.11 -15.15
C ILE A 112 2.39 -23.56 -16.42
N HIS A 113 1.71 -22.63 -17.11
CA HIS A 113 1.01 -22.92 -18.36
C HIS A 113 1.99 -23.43 -19.42
N GLU A 114 3.10 -22.72 -19.60
CA GLU A 114 4.16 -23.10 -20.53
C GLU A 114 4.72 -24.48 -20.22
N HIS A 115 5.00 -24.75 -18.94
CA HIS A 115 5.50 -26.05 -18.49
C HIS A 115 4.52 -27.20 -18.79
N LEU A 116 3.22 -26.99 -18.59
CA LEU A 116 2.16 -27.96 -18.91
C LEU A 116 2.00 -28.18 -20.43
N THR A 117 2.40 -27.23 -21.27
CA THR A 117 2.31 -27.34 -22.73
C THR A 117 3.57 -27.94 -23.38
N GLN A 118 4.75 -27.67 -22.84
CA GLN A 118 6.02 -28.04 -23.46
C GLN A 118 6.56 -29.42 -23.05
N HIS A 119 6.09 -29.99 -21.93
CA HIS A 119 6.52 -31.30 -21.48
C HIS A 119 5.45 -32.37 -21.73
N GLU A 120 5.56 -33.06 -22.87
CA GLU A 120 4.80 -34.30 -23.16
C GLU A 120 5.26 -35.52 -22.31
N ASN A 121 6.34 -35.38 -21.53
CA ASN A 121 6.93 -36.45 -20.71
C ASN A 121 6.42 -36.45 -19.26
N THR A 122 5.17 -36.07 -19.03
CA THR A 122 4.55 -36.23 -17.71
C THR A 122 3.93 -37.62 -17.58
N THR A 123 4.13 -38.25 -16.43
CA THR A 123 3.41 -39.47 -15.97
C THR A 123 1.88 -39.32 -15.92
N LEU A 124 1.38 -38.13 -16.24
CA LEU A 124 -0.03 -37.76 -16.25
C LEU A 124 -0.68 -38.18 -17.56
N SER A 125 -1.90 -38.69 -17.45
CA SER A 125 -2.74 -38.93 -18.61
C SER A 125 -3.12 -37.63 -19.31
N PHE A 126 -3.51 -37.74 -20.58
CA PHE A 126 -3.98 -36.61 -21.38
C PHE A 126 -5.16 -35.88 -20.71
N ASP A 127 -6.12 -36.63 -20.15
CA ASP A 127 -7.29 -36.10 -19.44
C ASP A 127 -6.91 -35.32 -18.17
N GLU A 128 -5.92 -35.79 -17.40
CA GLU A 128 -5.42 -35.08 -16.22
C GLU A 128 -4.73 -33.77 -16.61
N LEU A 129 -3.98 -33.79 -17.71
CA LEU A 129 -3.26 -32.63 -18.23
C LEU A 129 -4.22 -31.56 -18.75
N ASP A 130 -5.27 -31.96 -19.47
CA ASP A 130 -6.35 -31.05 -19.90
C ASP A 130 -7.14 -30.50 -18.71
N THR A 131 -7.42 -31.33 -17.70
CA THR A 131 -8.07 -30.88 -16.46
C THR A 131 -7.22 -29.83 -15.73
N LEU A 132 -5.90 -30.03 -15.67
CA LEU A 132 -4.97 -29.08 -15.06
C LEU A 132 -4.92 -27.75 -15.82
N LYS A 133 -4.83 -27.80 -17.15
CA LYS A 133 -4.88 -26.60 -18.01
C LYS A 133 -6.17 -25.83 -17.80
N ALA A 134 -7.32 -26.51 -17.80
CA ALA A 134 -8.62 -25.88 -17.56
C ALA A 134 -8.69 -25.20 -16.18
N ARG A 135 -8.21 -25.87 -15.13
CA ARG A 135 -8.14 -25.28 -13.78
C ARG A 135 -7.20 -24.07 -13.71
N LEU A 136 -6.07 -24.12 -14.41
CA LEU A 136 -5.12 -23.01 -14.47
C LEU A 136 -5.74 -21.80 -15.15
N THR A 137 -6.43 -21.98 -16.28
CA THR A 137 -7.16 -20.90 -16.96
C THR A 137 -8.27 -20.31 -16.08
N ILE A 138 -8.98 -21.14 -15.31
CA ILE A 138 -9.96 -20.64 -14.33
C ILE A 138 -9.26 -19.77 -13.28
N LEU A 139 -8.11 -20.19 -12.76
CA LEU A 139 -7.33 -19.42 -11.79
C LEU A 139 -6.82 -18.09 -12.37
N GLU A 140 -6.31 -18.08 -13.60
CA GLU A 140 -5.87 -16.87 -14.29
C GLU A 140 -7.02 -15.88 -14.47
N ASN A 141 -8.15 -16.36 -14.99
CA ASN A 141 -9.34 -15.54 -15.19
C ASN A 141 -9.88 -14.99 -13.87
N TRP A 142 -9.91 -15.82 -12.83
CA TRP A 142 -10.35 -15.39 -11.50
C TRP A 142 -9.40 -14.35 -10.90
N THR A 143 -8.09 -14.55 -11.02
CA THR A 143 -7.08 -13.61 -10.50
C THR A 143 -7.14 -12.27 -11.25
N MET A 144 -7.27 -12.31 -12.58
CA MET A 144 -7.46 -11.10 -13.41
C MET A 144 -8.73 -10.36 -13.04
N SER A 145 -9.84 -11.09 -12.89
CA SER A 145 -11.13 -10.51 -12.50
C SER A 145 -11.04 -9.84 -11.13
N LEU A 146 -10.48 -10.53 -10.13
CA LEU A 146 -10.28 -9.97 -8.79
C LEU A 146 -9.37 -8.74 -8.77
N TYR A 147 -8.38 -8.68 -9.67
CA TYR A 147 -7.49 -7.53 -9.75
C TYR A 147 -8.17 -6.32 -10.39
N HIS A 148 -8.92 -6.51 -11.47
CA HIS A 148 -9.57 -5.42 -12.20
C HIS A 148 -10.88 -4.96 -11.54
N ASN A 149 -11.62 -5.91 -10.97
CA ASN A 149 -12.91 -5.71 -10.31
C ASN A 149 -12.88 -6.40 -8.93
N PRO A 150 -12.04 -5.92 -7.99
CA PRO A 150 -12.05 -6.46 -6.65
C PRO A 150 -13.43 -6.25 -6.02
N PRO A 151 -14.01 -7.30 -5.40
CA PRO A 151 -15.35 -7.22 -4.86
C PRO A 151 -15.42 -6.19 -3.72
N GLU A 152 -16.54 -5.48 -3.65
CA GLU A 152 -16.78 -4.58 -2.53
C GLU A 152 -16.94 -5.35 -1.22
N LEU A 153 -16.77 -4.67 -0.08
CA LEU A 153 -16.94 -5.30 1.23
C LEU A 153 -18.35 -5.91 1.38
N LEU A 154 -19.39 -5.23 0.88
CA LEU A 154 -20.76 -5.72 0.93
C LEU A 154 -20.93 -6.97 0.06
N GLU A 155 -20.43 -6.96 -1.16
CA GLU A 155 -20.45 -8.14 -2.04
C GLU A 155 -19.69 -9.32 -1.42
N LEU A 156 -18.54 -9.08 -0.78
CA LEU A 156 -17.80 -10.09 -0.04
C LEU A 156 -18.62 -10.66 1.13
N ILE A 157 -19.33 -9.81 1.87
CA ILE A 157 -20.22 -10.24 2.95
C ILE A 157 -21.36 -11.08 2.39
N GLU A 158 -22.03 -10.63 1.33
CA GLU A 158 -23.13 -11.35 0.68
C GLU A 158 -22.69 -12.71 0.15
N GLN A 159 -21.57 -12.77 -0.59
CA GLN A 159 -20.99 -14.02 -1.07
C GLN A 159 -20.60 -14.96 0.07
N SER A 160 -20.05 -14.41 1.15
CA SER A 160 -19.66 -15.20 2.34
C SER A 160 -20.88 -15.74 3.08
N LEU A 161 -21.96 -14.96 3.19
CA LEU A 161 -23.21 -15.36 3.80
C LEU A 161 -23.96 -16.40 2.98
N GLN A 162 -23.91 -16.31 1.64
CA GLN A 162 -24.45 -17.35 0.76
C GLN A 162 -23.72 -18.69 0.94
N ARG A 163 -22.40 -18.65 1.15
CA ARG A 163 -21.59 -19.86 1.37
C ARG A 163 -21.69 -20.40 2.79
N SER A 164 -21.92 -19.53 3.78
CA SER A 164 -21.97 -19.90 5.20
C SER A 164 -22.98 -19.03 5.95
N PRO A 165 -24.26 -19.45 5.99
CA PRO A 165 -25.35 -18.67 6.60
C PRO A 165 -25.14 -18.38 8.09
N GLU A 166 -24.48 -19.28 8.82
CA GLU A 166 -24.17 -19.13 10.24
C GLU A 166 -23.23 -17.96 10.57
N LEU A 167 -22.56 -17.40 9.56
CA LEU A 167 -21.66 -16.26 9.69
C LEU A 167 -22.42 -14.97 10.07
N ILE A 168 -23.73 -14.87 9.80
CA ILE A 168 -24.61 -13.78 10.30
C ILE A 168 -24.60 -13.72 11.83
N THR A 169 -24.63 -14.89 12.49
CA THR A 169 -24.69 -14.99 13.96
C THR A 169 -23.40 -14.47 14.57
N THR A 170 -22.27 -14.82 13.97
CA THR A 170 -20.93 -14.36 14.36
C THR A 170 -20.77 -12.85 14.15
N ILE A 171 -21.24 -12.33 13.02
CA ILE A 171 -21.22 -10.88 12.75
C ILE A 171 -22.06 -10.11 13.79
N ARG A 172 -23.26 -10.60 14.12
CA ARG A 172 -24.12 -9.98 15.15
C ARG A 172 -23.42 -9.94 16.51
N GLN A 173 -22.82 -11.04 16.94
CA GLN A 173 -22.07 -11.10 18.19
C GLN A 173 -20.87 -10.15 18.24
N LEU A 174 -20.22 -9.88 17.11
CA LEU A 174 -19.10 -8.93 17.02
C LEU A 174 -19.56 -7.47 17.08
N ILE A 175 -20.75 -7.16 16.55
CA ILE A 175 -21.35 -5.82 16.60
C ILE A 175 -21.87 -5.53 18.02
N GLU A 176 -22.48 -6.51 18.68
CA GLU A 176 -23.06 -6.37 20.04
C GLU A 176 -22.00 -6.36 21.16
N LYS A 177 -20.76 -6.80 20.89
CA LYS A 177 -19.64 -6.75 21.85
C LYS A 177 -18.89 -5.41 21.90
N LYS A 178 -19.36 -4.38 21.19
CA LYS A 178 -18.90 -2.99 21.33
C LYS A 178 -19.78 -2.22 22.29
#